data_AF-A0A6C1NN22-F1
#
_entry.id   AF-A0A6C1NN22-F1
#
_cell.length_a   1.000
_cell.length_b   1.000
_cell.length_c   1.000
_cell.angle_alpha   90.00
_cell.angle_beta   90.00
_cell.angle_gamma   90.00
#
_symmetry.space_group_name_H-M   'P 1'
#
loop_
_entity.id
_entity.type
_entity.pdbx_description
1 polymer ?
#
loop_
_entity_poly.entity_id
_entity_poly.type
_entity_poly.pdbx_seq_one_letter_code
_entity_poly.pdbx_strand_id
1 'polypeptide(L)'
;MSRRSPDAGPRPNLARLTARTLSGLGTKWLPFADAASEELPLGRLLRLALFQVSVGMALTLLVGTLNRVMIVELGVAALVVSAMEALPLLLAPFRALIGFRSDVHRSVFGWRRVP
;
A
#
# COMPACT_ATOMS: atom_id res chain seq x y z
N MET A 1 46.88 12.28 33.46
CA MET A 1 46.85 13.00 32.17
C MET A 1 45.66 12.47 31.36
N SER A 2 44.47 13.03 31.61
CA SER A 2 43.17 12.54 31.12
C SER A 2 42.74 13.37 29.91
N ARG A 3 42.81 12.80 28.69
CA ARG A 3 42.26 13.44 27.49
C ARG A 3 40.75 13.16 27.43
N ARG A 4 39.94 14.18 27.73
CA ARG A 4 38.50 14.19 27.44
C ARG A 4 38.31 14.15 25.92
N SER A 5 37.62 13.12 25.45
CA SER A 5 37.08 13.08 24.08
C SER A 5 35.95 14.11 23.97
N PRO A 6 35.88 14.94 22.92
CA PRO A 6 34.85 15.94 22.80
C PRO A 6 33.52 15.31 22.40
N ASP A 7 32.47 15.73 23.09
CA ASP A 7 31.08 15.34 22.90
C ASP A 7 30.64 15.44 21.44
N ALA A 8 30.32 14.29 20.85
CA ALA A 8 29.64 14.23 19.56
C ALA A 8 28.16 14.55 19.78
N GLY A 9 27.78 15.83 19.65
CA GLY A 9 26.39 16.25 19.63
C GLY A 9 25.59 15.52 18.53
N PRO A 10 24.26 15.41 18.64
CA PRO A 10 23.43 14.66 17.70
C PRO A 10 23.60 15.22 16.28
N ARG A 11 24.23 14.46 15.39
CA ARG A 11 24.38 14.87 13.98
C ARG A 11 22.98 14.96 13.36
N PRO A 12 22.60 16.11 12.77
CA PRO A 12 21.30 16.23 12.12
C PRO A 12 21.25 15.22 10.98
N ASN A 13 20.35 14.24 11.10
CA ASN A 13 20.20 13.19 10.13
C ASN A 13 19.60 13.81 8.86
N LEU A 14 20.35 13.78 7.74
CA LEU A 14 19.94 14.39 6.47
C LEU A 14 18.54 13.92 6.03
N ALA A 15 18.18 12.66 6.35
CA ALA A 15 16.85 12.10 6.11
C ALA A 15 15.72 12.80 6.89
N ARG A 16 15.99 13.34 8.08
CA ARG A 16 15.01 14.10 8.87
C ARG A 16 14.85 15.52 8.33
N LEU A 17 15.91 16.11 7.80
CA LEU A 17 15.89 17.43 7.19
C LEU A 17 15.12 17.42 5.87
N THR A 18 15.33 16.40 5.02
CA THR A 18 14.59 16.25 3.76
C THR A 18 13.13 15.91 3.99
N ALA A 19 12.79 15.08 4.99
CA ALA A 19 11.41 14.81 5.34
C ALA A 19 10.66 16.09 5.74
N ARG A 20 11.27 16.96 6.54
CA ARG A 20 10.65 18.19 7.04
C ARG A 20 10.48 19.27 5.95
N THR A 21 11.40 19.36 4.99
CA THR A 21 11.27 20.27 3.85
C THR A 21 10.24 19.77 2.83
N LEU A 22 10.13 18.45 2.60
CA LEU A 22 9.05 17.86 1.80
C LEU A 22 7.68 18.05 2.46
N SER A 23 7.56 17.98 3.78
CA SER A 23 6.28 18.22 4.47
C SER A 23 5.79 19.68 4.34
N GLY A 24 6.70 20.66 4.35
CA GLY A 24 6.36 22.09 4.24
C GLY A 24 5.99 22.55 2.82
N LEU A 25 6.55 21.92 1.78
CA LEU A 25 6.14 22.10 0.38
C LEU A 25 4.95 21.18 0.01
N GLY A 26 4.72 20.16 0.83
CA GLY A 26 3.80 19.06 0.60
C GLY A 26 2.34 19.46 0.67
N THR A 27 1.86 20.23 1.63
CA THR A 27 0.40 20.39 1.81
C THR A 27 -0.34 21.06 0.64
N LYS A 28 0.37 21.81 -0.22
CA LYS A 28 -0.21 22.42 -1.45
C LYS A 28 -0.17 21.49 -2.67
N TRP A 29 0.79 20.59 -2.77
CA TRP A 29 1.04 19.71 -3.94
C TRP A 29 0.89 18.21 -3.65
N LEU A 30 0.75 17.87 -2.38
CA LEU A 30 0.80 16.55 -1.77
C LEU A 30 -0.26 16.53 -0.64
N PRO A 31 -1.56 16.58 -0.98
CA PRO A 31 -2.64 16.71 0.00
C PRO A 31 -2.68 15.55 1.00
N PHE A 32 -2.06 14.41 0.67
CA PHE A 32 -1.89 13.21 1.50
C PHE A 32 -0.64 13.25 2.41
N ALA A 33 0.10 14.36 2.44
CA ALA A 33 1.19 14.58 3.38
C ALA A 33 0.70 14.62 4.84
N ASP A 34 -0.58 14.95 5.05
CA ASP A 34 -1.28 14.94 6.33
C ASP A 34 -1.55 13.53 6.88
N ALA A 35 -1.59 12.51 6.02
CA ALA A 35 -1.82 11.12 6.39
C ALA A 35 -0.61 10.45 7.07
N ALA A 36 0.54 11.13 7.10
CA ALA A 36 1.75 10.63 7.74
C ALA A 36 1.68 10.81 9.27
N SER A 37 1.87 9.71 10.01
CA SER A 37 1.96 9.72 11.47
C SER A 37 3.34 9.23 11.94
N GLU A 38 3.64 9.38 13.24
CA GLU A 38 4.88 8.84 13.82
C GLU A 38 4.98 7.32 13.63
N GLU A 39 3.84 6.62 13.72
CA GLU A 39 3.77 5.18 13.52
C GLU A 39 3.83 4.79 12.04
N LEU A 40 3.34 5.63 11.13
CA LEU A 40 3.22 5.37 9.71
C LEU A 40 3.90 6.48 8.87
N PRO A 41 5.24 6.50 8.80
CA PRO A 41 5.97 7.55 8.09
C PRO A 41 5.76 7.45 6.56
N LEU A 42 5.91 8.58 5.86
CA LEU A 42 5.71 8.70 4.40
C LEU A 42 6.43 7.62 3.57
N GLY A 43 7.66 7.24 3.95
CA GLY A 43 8.40 6.19 3.25
C GLY A 43 7.74 4.81 3.31
N ARG A 44 7.02 4.50 4.39
CA ARG A 44 6.24 3.26 4.52
C ARG A 44 4.96 3.33 3.68
N LEU A 45 4.28 4.47 3.70
CA LEU A 45 3.12 4.73 2.84
C LEU A 45 3.48 4.60 1.36
N LEU A 46 4.60 5.16 0.92
CA LEU A 46 5.08 5.05 -0.45
C LEU A 46 5.32 3.59 -0.86
N ARG A 47 5.96 2.78 -0.01
CA ARG A 47 6.17 1.34 -0.28
C ARG A 47 4.85 0.57 -0.39
N LEU A 48 3.90 0.85 0.51
CA LEU A 48 2.55 0.26 0.45
C LEU A 48 1.82 0.67 -0.81
N ALA A 49 1.91 1.94 -1.22
CA ALA A 49 1.30 2.46 -2.43
C ALA A 49 1.92 1.81 -3.68
N LEU A 50 3.24 1.68 -3.75
CA LEU A 50 3.93 1.02 -4.88
C LEU A 50 3.48 -0.44 -5.03
N PHE A 51 3.30 -1.16 -3.92
CA PHE A 51 2.73 -2.50 -3.96
C PHE A 51 1.32 -2.50 -4.56
N GLN A 52 0.45 -1.58 -4.12
CA GLN A 52 -0.90 -1.47 -4.67
C GLN A 52 -0.92 -1.07 -6.14
N VAL A 53 0.00 -0.20 -6.58
CA VAL A 53 0.17 0.16 -7.99
C VAL A 53 0.53 -1.08 -8.82
N SER A 54 1.51 -1.89 -8.37
CA SER A 54 1.90 -3.11 -9.09
C SER A 54 0.76 -4.13 -9.17
N VAL A 55 0.04 -4.36 -8.07
CA VAL A 55 -1.12 -5.25 -8.05
C VAL A 55 -2.22 -4.72 -8.99
N GLY A 56 -2.50 -3.43 -8.95
CA GLY A 56 -3.47 -2.78 -9.82
C GLY A 56 -3.08 -2.92 -11.30
N MET A 57 -1.82 -2.68 -11.65
CA MET A 57 -1.33 -2.86 -13.02
C MET A 57 -1.51 -4.30 -13.51
N ALA A 58 -1.10 -5.28 -12.71
CA ALA A 58 -1.26 -6.69 -13.06
C ALA A 58 -2.72 -7.07 -13.25
N LEU A 59 -3.61 -6.60 -12.37
CA LEU A 59 -5.04 -6.87 -12.46
C LEU A 59 -5.67 -6.23 -13.68
N THR A 60 -5.34 -4.97 -13.99
CA THR A 60 -5.86 -4.27 -15.18
C THR A 60 -5.46 -4.99 -16.47
N LEU A 61 -4.20 -5.42 -16.58
CA LEU A 61 -3.73 -6.15 -17.76
C LEU A 61 -4.41 -7.52 -17.88
N LEU A 62 -4.53 -8.24 -16.77
CA LEU A 62 -5.17 -9.55 -16.72
C LEU A 62 -6.65 -9.46 -17.09
N VAL A 63 -7.40 -8.60 -16.40
CA VAL A 63 -8.85 -8.44 -16.62
C VAL A 63 -9.13 -7.86 -17.99
N GLY A 64 -8.37 -6.87 -18.47
CA GLY A 64 -8.55 -6.30 -19.81
C GLY A 64 -8.30 -7.33 -20.92
N THR A 65 -7.24 -8.14 -20.78
CA THR A 65 -6.93 -9.20 -21.75
C THR A 65 -8.01 -10.29 -21.72
N LEU A 66 -8.39 -10.75 -20.52
CA LEU A 66 -9.40 -11.79 -20.36
C LEU A 66 -10.78 -11.32 -20.81
N ASN A 67 -11.20 -10.10 -20.49
CA ASN A 67 -12.48 -9.57 -20.94
C ASN A 67 -12.59 -9.57 -22.46
N ARG A 68 -11.51 -9.17 -23.16
CA ARG A 68 -11.46 -9.20 -24.63
C ARG A 68 -11.47 -10.63 -25.16
N VAL A 69 -10.61 -11.51 -24.63
CA VAL A 69 -10.53 -12.91 -25.05
C VAL A 69 -11.83 -13.68 -24.81
N MET A 70 -12.44 -13.50 -23.65
CA MET A 70 -13.68 -14.17 -23.32
C MET A 70 -14.83 -13.74 -24.24
N ILE A 71 -14.98 -12.43 -24.48
CA ILE A 71 -16.10 -11.91 -25.28
C ILE A 71 -15.87 -12.15 -26.77
N VAL A 72 -14.69 -11.81 -27.28
CA VAL A 72 -14.40 -11.77 -28.71
C VAL A 72 -13.93 -13.13 -29.23
N GLU A 73 -12.97 -13.77 -28.58
CA GLU A 73 -12.41 -15.05 -29.05
C GLU A 73 -13.26 -16.26 -28.64
N LEU A 74 -13.74 -16.30 -27.40
CA LEU A 74 -14.46 -17.45 -26.85
C LEU A 74 -15.98 -17.32 -26.98
N GLY A 75 -16.49 -16.17 -27.42
CA GLY A 75 -17.93 -15.92 -27.61
C GLY A 75 -18.74 -15.94 -26.31
N VAL A 76 -18.09 -15.76 -25.16
CA VAL A 76 -18.77 -15.69 -23.86
C VAL A 76 -19.62 -14.42 -23.79
N ALA A 77 -20.88 -14.55 -23.39
CA ALA A 77 -21.78 -13.43 -23.27
C ALA A 77 -21.24 -12.37 -22.30
N ALA A 78 -21.20 -11.11 -22.72
CA ALA A 78 -20.71 -9.98 -21.91
C ALA A 78 -21.45 -9.83 -20.57
N LEU A 79 -22.72 -10.25 -20.49
CA LEU A 79 -23.50 -10.28 -19.25
C LEU A 79 -22.85 -11.19 -18.19
N VAL A 80 -22.35 -12.36 -18.58
CA VAL A 80 -21.72 -13.31 -17.65
C VAL A 80 -20.38 -12.75 -17.16
N VAL A 81 -19.57 -12.23 -18.09
CA VAL A 81 -18.26 -11.63 -17.77
C VAL A 81 -18.41 -10.44 -16.82
N SER A 82 -19.32 -9.52 -17.13
CA SER A 82 -19.58 -8.35 -16.29
C SER A 82 -20.16 -8.73 -14.91
N ALA A 83 -21.01 -9.76 -14.81
CA ALA A 83 -21.49 -10.25 -13.53
C ALA A 83 -20.36 -10.81 -12.64
N MET A 84 -19.39 -11.52 -13.25
CA MET A 84 -18.20 -12.01 -12.53
C MET A 84 -17.31 -10.85 -12.07
N GLU A 85 -17.13 -9.81 -12.89
CA GLU A 85 -16.33 -8.63 -12.56
C GLU A 85 -16.99 -7.70 -11.53
N ALA A 86 -18.32 -7.68 -11.47
CA ALA A 86 -19.06 -6.93 -10.46
C ALA A 86 -18.90 -7.55 -9.05
N LEU A 87 -18.59 -8.85 -8.95
CA LEU A 87 -18.56 -9.55 -7.66
C LEU A 87 -17.52 -8.99 -6.67
N PRO A 88 -16.24 -8.75 -7.04
CA PRO A 88 -15.28 -8.11 -6.14
C PRO A 88 -15.68 -6.70 -5.69
N LEU A 89 -16.38 -5.94 -6.54
CA LEU A 89 -16.88 -4.60 -6.22
C LEU A 89 -18.02 -4.67 -5.21
N LEU A 90 -18.98 -5.57 -5.42
CA LEU A 90 -20.07 -5.82 -4.48
C LEU A 90 -19.56 -6.31 -3.12
N LEU A 91 -18.49 -7.12 -3.13
CA LEU A 91 -17.88 -7.65 -1.91
C LEU A 91 -16.86 -6.69 -1.27
N ALA A 92 -16.57 -5.54 -1.87
CA ALA A 92 -15.57 -4.60 -1.38
C ALA A 92 -15.79 -4.16 0.09
N PRO A 93 -17.02 -3.88 0.58
CA PRO A 93 -17.26 -3.50 1.97
C PRO A 93 -16.81 -4.57 2.97
N PHE A 94 -16.88 -5.85 2.61
CA PHE A 94 -16.47 -6.96 3.49
C PHE A 94 -14.95 -7.07 3.63
N ARG A 95 -14.16 -6.42 2.76
CA ARG A 95 -12.68 -6.42 2.86
C ARG A 95 -12.18 -5.89 4.20
N ALA A 96 -12.87 -4.89 4.77
CA ALA A 96 -12.54 -4.34 6.08
C ALA A 96 -12.79 -5.38 7.21
N LEU A 97 -13.90 -6.13 7.13
CA LEU A 97 -14.20 -7.20 8.08
C LEU A 97 -13.20 -8.34 7.99
N ILE A 98 -12.80 -8.74 6.78
CA ILE A 98 -11.78 -9.77 6.56
C ILE A 98 -10.43 -9.31 7.09
N GLY A 99 -10.05 -8.04 6.86
CA GLY A 99 -8.84 -7.44 7.43
C GLY A 99 -8.85 -7.44 8.96
N PHE A 100 -9.96 -7.02 9.57
CA PHE A 100 -10.12 -7.07 11.03
C PHE A 100 -10.00 -8.50 11.58
N ARG A 101 -10.64 -9.48 10.93
CA ARG A 101 -10.48 -10.89 11.31
C ARG A 101 -9.04 -11.38 11.15
N SER A 102 -8.33 -10.94 10.11
CA SER A 102 -6.91 -11.27 9.91
C SER A 102 -6.00 -10.69 10.98
N ASP A 103 -6.35 -9.53 11.56
CA ASP A 103 -5.53 -8.88 12.59
C ASP A 103 -5.80 -9.44 14.01
N VAL A 104 -7.03 -9.90 14.25
CA VAL A 104 -7.50 -10.41 15.56
C VAL A 104 -7.32 -11.93 15.73
N HIS A 105 -7.50 -12.74 14.68
CA HIS A 105 -7.34 -14.20 14.80
C HIS A 105 -5.87 -14.60 14.94
N ARG A 106 -5.58 -15.44 15.95
CA ARG A 106 -4.31 -16.16 16.07
C ARG A 106 -4.20 -17.11 14.87
N SER A 107 -3.19 -16.89 14.01
CA SER A 107 -2.88 -17.79 12.91
C SER A 107 -2.84 -19.22 13.44
N VAL A 108 -3.80 -20.04 13.02
CA VAL A 108 -3.91 -21.45 13.43
C VAL A 108 -2.67 -22.25 12.97
N PHE A 109 -1.94 -21.71 12.00
CA PHE A 109 -0.69 -22.24 11.44
C PHE A 109 0.58 -21.51 11.93
N GLY A 110 0.50 -20.65 12.95
CA GLY A 110 1.68 -20.06 13.63
C GLY A 110 2.51 -19.06 12.81
N TRP A 111 2.23 -18.86 11.53
CA TRP A 111 3.02 -18.04 10.62
C TRP A 111 2.67 -16.54 10.67
N ARG A 112 2.54 -15.95 11.87
CA ARG A 112 2.27 -14.51 11.99
C ARG A 112 3.60 -13.76 11.87
N ARG A 113 3.94 -13.38 10.62
CA ARG A 113 5.09 -12.53 10.28
C ARG A 113 6.40 -13.08 10.87
N VAL A 114 6.85 -14.26 10.42
CA VAL A 114 8.26 -14.67 10.65
C VAL A 114 9.19 -13.62 10.02
N PRO A 115 10.36 -13.40 10.64
CA PRO A 115 11.05 -12.11 10.68
C PRO A 115 11.42 -11.54 9.31
#